data_AF-W7INP8-F1
#
_entry.id   AF-W7INP8-F1
#
_cell.length_a   1.000
_cell.length_b   1.000
_cell.length_c   1.000
_cell.angle_alpha   90.00
_cell.angle_beta   90.00
_cell.angle_gamma   90.00
#
_symmetry.space_group_name_H-M   'P 1'
#
loop_
_entity.id
_entity.type
_entity.pdbx_description
1 polymer ?
#
loop_
_entity_poly.entity_id
_entity_poly.type
_entity_poly.pdbx_seq_one_letter_code
_entity_poly.pdbx_strand_id
1 'polypeptide(L)' 'MKLNELTDWLDERLRALDHDEITEFVDMRRGVELSPDVAYNHVLIKANFANGGTGAVQVMQTSGPGIPDHRDYQPPKQGW' A
#
# COMPACT_ATOMS: atom_id res chain seq x y z
N MET A 1 -12.41 -5.66 2.43
CA MET A 1 -11.23 -5.87 3.31
C MET A 1 -11.10 -4.65 4.23
N LYS A 2 -10.77 -4.80 5.52
CA LYS A 2 -10.48 -3.66 6.41
C LYS A 2 -9.12 -3.05 6.07
N LEU A 3 -8.87 -1.79 6.44
CA LEU A 3 -7.63 -1.08 6.09
C LEU A 3 -6.36 -1.76 6.62
N ASN A 4 -6.41 -2.32 7.84
CA ASN A 4 -5.28 -3.05 8.42
C ASN A 4 -5.01 -4.35 7.66
N GLU A 5 -6.07 -5.11 7.34
CA GLU A 5 -5.99 -6.32 6.53
C GLU A 5 -5.42 -6.03 5.13
N LEU A 6 -5.82 -4.91 4.51
CA LEU A 6 -5.29 -4.46 3.22
C LEU A 6 -3.80 -4.14 3.29
N THR A 7 -3.33 -3.65 4.43
CA THR A 7 -1.92 -3.31 4.57
C THR A 7 -1.05 -4.51 4.81
N ASP A 8 -1.49 -5.41 5.70
CA ASP A 8 -0.78 -6.66 5.93
C ASP A 8 -0.70 -7.47 4.63
N TRP A 9 -1.81 -7.52 3.88
CA TRP A 9 -1.84 -8.14 2.56
C TRP A 9 -0.91 -7.44 1.55
N LEU A 10 -0.87 -6.11 1.53
CA LEU A 10 -0.02 -5.36 0.60
C LEU A 10 1.47 -5.51 0.95
N ASP A 11 1.85 -5.46 2.22
CA ASP A 11 3.23 -5.69 2.69
C ASP A 11 3.69 -7.12 2.32
N GLU A 12 2.83 -8.13 2.54
CA GLU A 12 3.11 -9.51 2.12
C GLU A 12 3.35 -9.61 0.61
N ARG A 13 2.46 -9.01 -0.20
CA ARG A 13 2.56 -9.04 -1.67
C ARG A 13 3.78 -8.32 -2.20
N LEU A 14 4.12 -7.17 -1.61
CA LEU A 14 5.28 -6.38 -2.00
C LEU A 14 6.58 -7.09 -1.64
N ARG A 15 6.68 -7.67 -0.44
CA ARG A 15 7.84 -8.50 -0.04
C ARG A 15 8.02 -9.73 -0.92
N ALA A 16 6.92 -10.32 -1.41
CA ALA A 16 6.94 -11.45 -2.31
C ALA A 16 7.41 -11.12 -3.74
N LEU A 17 7.56 -9.84 -4.10
CA LEU A 17 8.12 -9.46 -5.41
C LEU A 17 9.62 -9.80 -5.55
N ASP A 18 10.33 -9.94 -4.42
CA ASP A 18 11.75 -10.35 -4.35
C ASP A 18 12.62 -9.77 -5.47
N HIS A 19 12.68 -8.44 -5.53
CA HIS A 19 13.39 -7.70 -6.58
C HIS A 19 14.67 -7.07 -6.03
N ASP A 20 15.80 -7.30 -6.70
CA ASP A 20 17.14 -6.86 -6.29
C ASP A 20 17.29 -5.32 -6.18
N GLU A 21 16.58 -4.58 -7.02
CA GLU A 21 16.51 -3.12 -6.92
C GLU A 21 15.77 -2.61 -5.67
N ILE A 22 14.91 -3.40 -5.02
CA ILE A 22 14.13 -2.96 -3.86
C ILE A 22 14.82 -3.43 -2.58
N THR A 23 15.23 -2.48 -1.75
CA THR A 23 15.96 -2.78 -0.51
C THR A 23 15.06 -2.85 0.71
N GLU A 24 13.95 -2.10 0.70
CA GLU A 24 13.06 -2.03 1.87
C GLU A 24 11.65 -1.55 1.50
N PHE A 25 10.64 -2.10 2.19
CA PHE A 25 9.29 -1.55 2.25
C PHE A 25 8.99 -1.05 3.66
N VAL A 26 8.49 0.18 3.75
CA VAL A 26 8.13 0.86 5.01
C VAL A 26 6.64 1.21 4.98
N ASP A 27 5.85 0.62 5.87
CA ASP A 27 4.47 1.08 6.14
C ASP A 27 4.55 2.42 6.88
N MET A 28 4.17 3.50 6.18
CA MET A 28 4.25 4.86 6.70
C MET A 28 3.24 5.15 7.82
N ARG A 29 2.35 4.20 8.13
CA ARG A 29 1.39 4.32 9.24
C ARG A 29 1.93 3.74 10.55
N ARG A 30 2.92 2.82 10.49
CA ARG A 30 3.54 2.26 11.70
C ARG A 30 4.34 3.35 12.41
N GLY A 31 3.89 3.74 13.60
CA GLY A 31 4.54 4.76 14.43
C GLY A 31 3.88 6.14 14.38
N VAL A 32 2.83 6.33 13.56
CA VAL A 32 1.95 7.49 13.67
C VAL A 32 0.80 7.10 14.59
N GLU A 33 0.69 7.72 15.76
CA GLU A 33 -0.55 7.64 16.55
C GLU A 33 -1.65 8.32 15.74
N LEU A 34 -2.47 7.50 15.10
CA LEU A 34 -3.58 7.99 14.29
C LEU A 34 -4.63 8.52 15.26
N SER A 35 -4.93 9.82 15.17
CA SER A 35 -6.07 10.39 15.87
C SER A 35 -7.34 9.62 15.46
N PRO A 36 -8.21 9.23 16.40
CA PRO A 36 -9.49 8.59 16.09
C PRO A 36 -10.37 9.41 15.12
N ASP A 37 -10.09 10.70 15.00
CA ASP A 37 -10.86 11.66 14.20
C ASP A 37 -10.42 11.68 12.72
N VAL A 38 -9.28 11.08 12.38
CA VAL A 38 -8.76 11.03 11.02
C VAL A 38 -9.17 9.71 10.38
N ALA A 39 -10.23 9.73 9.58
CA ALA A 39 -10.64 8.59 8.77
C ALA A 39 -9.63 8.34 7.65
N TYR A 40 -8.66 7.45 7.89
CA TYR A 40 -7.77 6.98 6.84
C TYR A 40 -8.54 6.04 5.90
N ASN A 41 -8.69 6.46 4.65
CA ASN A 41 -9.26 5.66 3.57
C ASN A 41 -8.18 5.05 2.67
N HIS A 42 -6.91 5.10 3.08
CA HIS A 42 -5.80 4.67 2.24
C HIS A 42 -4.67 4.02 3.03
N VAL A 43 -3.90 3.21 2.31
CA VAL A 43 -2.64 2.60 2.74
C VAL A 43 -1.52 3.28 1.97
N LEU A 44 -0.43 3.65 2.65
CA LEU A 44 0.76 4.24 2.04
C LEU A 44 2.00 3.44 2.44
N ILE A 45 2.64 2.82 1.46
CA ILE A 45 3.89 2.08 1.64
C ILE A 45 4.98 2.78 0.83
N LYS A 46 6.09 3.08 1.50
CA LYS A 46 7.30 3.59 0.84
C LYS A 46 8.19 2.42 0.44
N ALA A 47 8.68 2.42 -0.79
CA ALA A 47 9.72 1.51 -1.27
C ALA A 47 11.05 2.25 -1.37
N ASN A 48 12.11 1.72 -0.79
CA ASN A 48 13.48 2.21 -0.96
C ASN A 48 14.19 1.34 -2.01
N PHE A 49 14.97 1.98 -2.87
CA PHE A 49 15.68 1.30 -3.95
C PHE A 49 17.21 1.33 -3.77
N ALA A 50 17.91 0.36 -4.34
CA ALA A 50 19.36 0.20 -4.24
C ALA A 50 20.14 1.39 -4.84
N ASN A 51 19.55 2.10 -5.80
CA ASN A 51 20.11 3.32 -6.40
C ASN A 51 19.96 4.57 -5.51
N GLY A 52 19.42 4.43 -4.29
CA GLY A 52 19.13 5.54 -3.37
C GLY A 52 17.81 6.26 -3.64
N GLY A 53 17.07 5.84 -4.67
CA GLY A 53 15.74 6.34 -4.98
C GLY A 53 14.68 5.88 -3.99
N THR A 54 13.54 6.58 -3.99
CA THR A 54 12.37 6.22 -3.19
C THR A 54 11.10 6.28 -4.03
N GLY A 55 10.23 5.31 -3.84
CA GLY A 55 8.91 5.22 -4.46
C GLY A 55 7.83 5.12 -3.41
N ALA A 56 6.59 5.40 -3.79
CA ALA A 56 5.45 5.29 -2.90
C ALA A 56 4.32 4.53 -3.60
N VAL A 57 3.77 3.53 -2.91
CA VAL A 57 2.54 2.84 -3.30
C VAL A 57 1.45 3.33 -2.38
N GLN A 58 0.46 4.02 -2.95
CA GLN A 58 -0.74 4.43 -2.23
C GLN A 58 -1.95 3.67 -2.77
N VAL A 59 -2.66 2.96 -1.90
CA VAL A 59 -3.91 2.28 -2.24
C VAL A 59 -5.03 2.97 -1.49
N MET A 60 -6.00 3.52 -2.21
CA MET A 60 -7.15 4.21 -1.63
C MET A 60 -8.41 3.39 -1.84
N GLN A 61 -9.25 3.28 -0.82
CA GLN A 61 -10.62 2.82 -0.97
C GLN A 61 -11.47 4.00 -1.44
N THR A 62 -12.06 3.88 -2.63
CA THR A 62 -13.00 4.87 -3.17
C THR A 62 -14.41 4.33 -3.08
N SER A 63 -15.32 5.11 -2.48
CA SER A 63 -16.74 4.78 -2.36
C SER A 63 -17.58 6.04 -2.54
N GLY A 64 -18.75 5.93 -3.17
CA GLY A 64 -19.67 7.06 -3.36
C GLY A 64 -20.85 6.73 -4.28
N PRO A 65 -21.84 7.62 -4.39
CA PRO A 65 -22.99 7.43 -5.29
C PRO A 65 -22.53 7.21 -6.73
N GLY A 66 -22.95 6.11 -7.35
CA GLY A 66 -22.60 5.77 -8.73
C GLY A 66 -21.24 5.11 -8.92
N ILE A 67 -20.48 4.86 -7.85
CA ILE A 67 -19.26 4.05 -7.89
C ILE A 67 -19.66 2.61 -7.57
N PRO A 68 -19.66 1.69 -8.55
CA PRO A 68 -20.00 0.30 -8.29
C PRO A 68 -18.91 -0.36 -7.44
N ASP A 69 -19.30 -1.35 -6.63
CA ASP A 69 -18.34 -2.15 -5.88
C ASP A 69 -17.40 -2.87 -6.87
N HIS A 70 -16.16 -2.39 -6.95
CA HIS A 70 -15.14 -2.98 -7.80
C HIS A 70 -14.45 -4.14 -7.09
N ARG A 71 -13.94 -5.07 -7.89
CA ARG A 71 -13.14 -6.23 -7.45
C ARG A 71 -11.94 -5.76 -6.63
N ASP A 72 -11.53 -6.55 -5.65
CA ASP A 72 -10.33 -6.28 -4.84
C ASP A 72 -9.11 -6.02 -5.75
N TYR A 73 -8.34 -4.98 -5.40
CA TYR A 73 -7.12 -4.60 -6.13
C TYR A 73 -6.17 -5.79 -6.26
N GLN A 74 -5.51 -5.92 -7.41
CA GLN A 74 -4.46 -6.90 -7.67
C GLN A 74 -3.24 -6.18 -8.25
N PRO A 75 -2.05 -6.27 -7.62
CA PRO A 75 -0.83 -5.74 -8.19
C PRO A 75 -0.60 -6.30 -9.60
N PRO A 76 -0.09 -5.49 -10.55
CA PRO A 76 0.30 -6.01 -11.85
C PRO A 76 1.40 -7.07 -11.68
N LYS A 77 1.24 -8.21 -12.35
CA LYS A 77 2.18 -9.34 -12.27
C LYS A 77 3.51 -9.08 -12.97
N GLN A 78 3.57 -8.05 -13.80
CA GLN A 78 4.79 -7.58 -14.44
C GLN A 78 4.97 -6.15 -13.98
N GLY A 79 6.09 -5.90 -13.29
CA GLY A 79 6.57 -4.54 -13.03
C GLY A 79 6.80 -3.81 -14.35
N TRP A 80 6.74 -2.49 -14.30
CA TRP A 80 7.08 -1.63 -15.43
C TRP A 80 8.53 -1.79 -15.84
#